data_AF-A0A933TWL8-F1
#
_entry.id   AF-A0A933TWL8-F1
#
_cell.length_a   1.000
_cell.length_b   1.000
_cell.length_c   1.000
_cell.angle_alpha   90.00
_cell.angle_beta   90.00
_cell.angle_gamma   90.00
#
_symmetry.space_group_name_H-M   'P 1'
#
loop_
_entity.id
_entity.type
_entity.pdbx_description
1 polymer ?
#
loop_
_entity_poly.entity_id
_entity_poly.type
_entity_poly.pdbx_seq_one_letter_code
_entity_poly.pdbx_strand_id
1 'polypeptide(L)'
;MGKRIFLAAIAAIILCGCTIKMPTVKNLKDLDFKVTGMKVENASVRSSSFSMNMDVYNTNREAVHMGRFEFKLYADGKKLIEGGTTEALDLAPAETKPYALKAGIDHLGAGKMVVDFVAGKKLKEKTYELKATYYLVTSVGEIAISFTVPDETIKKFLCKD
;
A
#
# COMPACT_ATOMS: atom_id res chain seq x y z
N MET A 1 25.73 35.75 -32.48
CA MET A 1 25.12 34.47 -32.90
C MET A 1 26.03 33.33 -32.44
N GLY A 2 25.48 32.31 -31.77
CA GLY A 2 26.16 31.02 -31.58
C GLY A 2 27.01 30.86 -30.31
N LYS A 3 26.37 30.67 -29.14
CA LYS A 3 26.92 29.96 -27.96
C LYS A 3 25.78 29.70 -26.96
N ARG A 4 24.80 28.88 -27.35
CA ARG A 4 23.67 28.43 -26.50
C ARG A 4 23.39 26.93 -26.64
N ILE A 5 24.36 26.12 -27.06
CA ILE A 5 24.17 24.67 -27.31
C ILE A 5 25.19 23.85 -26.50
N PHE A 6 25.29 24.08 -25.19
CA PHE A 6 26.16 23.27 -24.32
C PHE A 6 25.54 22.95 -22.95
N LEU A 7 24.20 22.91 -22.89
CA LEU A 7 23.42 22.61 -21.67
C LEU A 7 22.31 21.58 -21.92
N ALA A 8 22.44 20.75 -22.96
CA ALA A 8 21.45 19.71 -23.31
C ALA A 8 21.94 18.27 -23.06
N ALA A 9 23.15 18.06 -22.52
CA ALA A 9 23.74 16.72 -22.38
C ALA A 9 23.82 16.18 -20.93
N ILE A 10 23.36 16.93 -19.92
CA ILE A 10 23.45 16.53 -18.50
C ILE A 10 22.08 16.07 -17.93
N ALA A 11 21.01 16.09 -18.73
CA ALA A 11 19.68 15.62 -18.31
C ALA A 11 19.41 14.12 -18.59
N ALA A 12 20.38 13.36 -19.10
CA ALA A 12 20.19 11.96 -19.51
C ALA A 12 20.75 10.92 -18.52
N ILE A 13 21.27 11.33 -17.35
CA ILE A 13 21.94 10.43 -16.36
C ILE A 13 21.16 10.39 -15.04
N ILE A 14 19.83 10.26 -15.10
CA ILE A 14 19.01 9.81 -13.95
C ILE A 14 18.11 8.66 -14.41
N LEU A 15 18.71 7.68 -15.08
CA LEU A 15 18.13 6.36 -15.39
C LEU A 15 18.70 5.24 -14.51
N CYS A 16 19.38 5.56 -13.41
CA CYS A 16 19.74 4.59 -12.38
C CYS A 16 18.66 4.51 -11.30
N GLY A 17 17.42 4.25 -11.72
CA GLY A 17 16.48 3.57 -10.84
C GLY A 17 16.98 2.13 -10.70
N CYS A 18 17.58 1.78 -9.56
CA CYS A 18 17.92 0.41 -9.23
C CYS A 18 16.65 -0.45 -9.27
N THR A 19 16.39 -1.11 -10.39
CA THR A 19 15.49 -2.26 -10.41
C THR A 19 16.25 -3.42 -9.81
N ILE A 20 16.25 -3.50 -8.48
CA ILE A 20 16.62 -4.73 -7.78
C ILE A 20 15.58 -5.77 -8.20
N LYS A 21 15.88 -6.51 -9.28
CA LYS A 21 15.15 -7.72 -9.64
C LYS A 21 15.53 -8.76 -8.59
N MET A 22 14.77 -8.79 -7.50
CA MET A 22 14.80 -9.92 -6.57
C MET A 22 14.53 -11.21 -7.36
N PRO A 23 15.13 -12.34 -6.96
CA PRO A 23 14.96 -13.62 -7.64
C PRO A 23 13.47 -13.95 -7.69
N THR A 24 12.91 -13.79 -8.88
CA THR A 24 11.53 -14.11 -9.17
C THR A 24 11.45 -15.62 -9.10
N VAL A 25 10.79 -16.16 -8.08
CA VAL A 25 10.33 -17.56 -8.10
C VAL A 25 9.48 -17.67 -9.36
N LYS A 26 10.04 -18.28 -10.41
CA LYS A 26 9.60 -18.12 -11.81
C LYS A 26 8.12 -18.43 -12.08
N ASN A 27 7.41 -19.03 -11.12
CA ASN A 27 6.04 -19.48 -11.24
C ASN A 27 5.08 -18.90 -10.20
N LEU A 28 5.55 -18.07 -9.27
CA LEU A 28 4.71 -17.45 -8.25
C LEU A 28 4.10 -16.17 -8.82
N LYS A 29 2.80 -16.20 -9.07
CA LYS A 29 1.96 -15.07 -9.43
C LYS A 29 1.55 -14.28 -8.18
N ASP A 30 1.24 -13.02 -8.39
CA ASP A 30 0.72 -12.15 -7.34
C ASP A 30 -0.64 -12.66 -6.81
N LEU A 31 -0.89 -12.40 -5.52
CA LEU A 31 -2.23 -12.53 -4.95
C LEU A 31 -3.10 -11.38 -5.44
N ASP A 32 -4.39 -11.67 -5.67
CA ASP A 32 -5.37 -10.64 -6.00
C ASP A 32 -6.05 -10.15 -4.71
N PHE A 33 -6.15 -8.84 -4.55
CA PHE A 33 -6.65 -8.21 -3.34
C PHE A 33 -7.85 -7.34 -3.68
N LYS A 34 -8.99 -7.62 -3.04
CA LYS A 34 -10.22 -6.84 -3.21
C LYS A 34 -10.65 -6.25 -1.89
N VAL A 35 -10.56 -4.93 -1.75
CA VAL A 35 -11.07 -4.23 -0.56
C VAL A 35 -12.60 -4.34 -0.53
N THR A 36 -13.13 -4.97 0.51
CA THR A 36 -14.58 -5.17 0.72
C THR A 36 -15.18 -4.12 1.64
N GLY A 37 -14.38 -3.55 2.54
CA GLY A 37 -14.84 -2.47 3.41
C GLY A 37 -13.72 -1.83 4.23
N MET A 38 -13.99 -0.64 4.72
CA MET A 38 -13.15 0.06 5.69
C MET A 38 -14.05 0.58 6.82
N LYS A 39 -13.60 0.42 8.06
CA LYS A 39 -14.32 0.88 9.24
C LYS A 39 -13.36 1.58 10.19
N VAL A 40 -13.78 2.72 10.73
CA VAL A 40 -13.08 3.38 11.84
C VAL A 40 -13.54 2.70 13.13
N GLU A 41 -12.63 2.06 13.85
CA GLU A 41 -12.94 1.35 15.10
C GLU A 41 -12.86 2.29 16.30
N ASN A 42 -11.89 3.21 16.31
CA ASN A 42 -11.71 4.20 17.35
C ASN A 42 -11.26 5.51 16.71
N ALA A 43 -11.87 6.62 17.13
CA ALA A 43 -11.44 7.96 16.77
C ALA A 43 -11.32 8.78 18.05
N SER A 44 -10.08 9.08 18.45
CA SER A 44 -9.78 9.94 19.57
C SER A 44 -8.86 11.07 19.12
N VAL A 45 -8.70 12.08 20.00
CA VAL A 45 -7.78 13.20 19.76
C VAL A 45 -6.32 12.73 19.65
N ARG A 46 -5.96 11.60 20.28
CA ARG A 46 -4.57 11.10 20.34
C ARG A 46 -4.26 9.97 19.38
N SER A 47 -5.26 9.13 19.12
CA SER A 47 -5.13 8.01 18.18
C SER A 47 -6.43 7.74 17.45
N SER A 48 -6.33 7.31 16.21
CA SER A 48 -7.44 6.69 15.49
C SER A 48 -7.02 5.32 15.01
N SER A 49 -7.91 4.34 15.10
CA SER A 49 -7.68 2.99 14.56
C SER A 49 -8.75 2.65 13.55
N PHE A 50 -8.34 1.99 12.47
CA PHE A 50 -9.21 1.58 11.38
C PHE A 50 -8.94 0.12 11.04
N SER A 51 -10.00 -0.58 10.67
CA SER A 51 -9.98 -1.92 10.12
C SER A 51 -10.29 -1.83 8.63
N MET A 52 -9.49 -2.51 7.83
CA MET A 52 -9.71 -2.69 6.40
C MET A 52 -9.96 -4.17 6.15
N ASN A 53 -11.16 -4.47 5.67
CA ASN A 53 -11.53 -5.82 5.27
C ASN A 53 -11.26 -5.97 3.78
N MET A 54 -10.61 -7.06 3.41
CA MET A 54 -10.32 -7.42 2.03
C MET A 54 -10.51 -8.90 1.80
N ASP A 55 -10.88 -9.26 0.58
CA ASP A 55 -10.82 -10.62 0.09
C ASP A 55 -9.46 -10.82 -0.60
N VAL A 56 -8.72 -11.85 -0.20
CA VAL A 56 -7.44 -12.23 -0.78
C VAL A 56 -7.65 -13.50 -1.60
N TYR A 57 -7.40 -13.43 -2.90
CA TYR A 57 -7.56 -14.55 -3.82
C TYR A 57 -6.20 -15.06 -4.30
N ASN A 58 -6.00 -16.38 -4.18
CA ASN A 58 -4.79 -17.02 -4.67
C ASN A 58 -4.89 -17.38 -6.16
N THR A 59 -4.22 -16.59 -7.00
CA THR A 59 -4.15 -16.83 -8.45
C THR A 59 -3.17 -17.94 -8.86
N ASN A 60 -2.41 -18.48 -7.89
CA ASN A 60 -1.44 -19.54 -8.10
C ASN A 60 -2.10 -20.90 -8.21
N ARG A 61 -1.40 -21.83 -8.87
CA ARG A 61 -1.79 -23.25 -8.93
C ARG A 61 -1.36 -24.03 -7.70
N GLU A 62 -0.57 -23.40 -6.83
CA GLU A 62 -0.02 -23.97 -5.61
C GLU A 62 -0.56 -23.20 -4.40
N ALA A 63 -0.55 -23.84 -3.24
CA ALA A 63 -0.91 -23.18 -1.99
C ALA A 63 0.12 -22.11 -1.65
N VAL A 64 -0.35 -20.99 -1.11
CA VAL A 64 0.49 -19.84 -0.74
C VAL A 64 0.32 -19.56 0.74
N HIS A 65 1.44 -19.36 1.44
CA HIS A 65 1.48 -18.90 2.82
C HIS A 65 1.88 -17.42 2.85
N MET A 66 0.97 -16.52 3.20
CA MET A 66 1.26 -15.11 3.38
C MET A 66 1.55 -14.86 4.87
N GLY A 67 2.78 -14.49 5.22
CA GLY A 67 3.21 -14.38 6.62
C GLY A 67 2.89 -13.04 7.26
N ARG A 68 3.18 -11.94 6.57
CA ARG A 68 2.87 -10.58 7.05
C ARG A 68 2.42 -9.68 5.91
N PHE A 69 1.73 -8.61 6.29
CA PHE A 69 1.25 -7.57 5.40
C PHE A 69 1.54 -6.21 6.03
N GLU A 70 2.09 -5.28 5.27
CA GLU A 70 2.43 -3.93 5.69
C GLU A 70 1.89 -2.92 4.67
N PHE A 71 1.43 -1.76 5.13
CA PHE A 71 1.03 -0.70 4.22
C PHE A 71 1.27 0.70 4.79
N LYS A 72 1.39 1.66 3.88
CA LYS A 72 1.58 3.09 4.15
C LYS A 72 0.70 3.90 3.22
N LEU A 73 -0.17 4.74 3.78
CA LEU A 73 -0.94 5.72 3.01
C LEU A 73 -0.24 7.06 3.06
N TYR A 74 -0.07 7.68 1.91
CA TYR A 74 0.45 9.02 1.74
C TYR A 74 -0.62 9.94 1.15
N ALA A 75 -0.60 11.21 1.54
CA ALA A 75 -1.33 12.27 0.87
C ALA A 75 -0.38 13.44 0.58
N ASP A 76 -0.35 13.89 -0.67
CA ASP A 76 0.61 14.88 -1.18
C ASP A 76 2.06 14.54 -0.79
N GLY A 77 2.42 13.25 -0.86
CA GLY A 77 3.74 12.73 -0.49
C GLY A 77 4.02 12.65 1.02
N LYS A 78 3.10 13.05 1.89
CA LYS A 78 3.23 12.93 3.36
C LYS A 78 2.55 11.68 3.88
N LYS A 79 3.25 10.88 4.68
CA LYS A 79 2.70 9.67 5.30
C LYS A 79 1.59 10.06 6.28
N LEU A 80 0.37 9.59 6.01
CA LEU A 80 -0.80 9.77 6.87
C LEU A 80 -0.99 8.59 7.81
N ILE A 81 -0.79 7.38 7.26
CA ILE A 81 -1.15 6.13 7.92
C ILE A 81 -0.04 5.12 7.68
N GLU A 82 0.26 4.34 8.70
CA GLU A 82 1.03 3.11 8.59
C GLU A 82 0.29 2.00 9.32
N GLY A 83 0.34 0.81 8.76
CA GLY A 83 -0.36 -0.32 9.32
C GLY A 83 0.19 -1.63 8.81
N GLY A 84 -0.27 -2.71 9.43
CA GLY A 84 0.14 -4.04 9.04
C GLY A 84 -0.32 -5.07 10.04
N THR A 85 -0.05 -6.32 9.69
CA THR A 85 -0.32 -7.47 10.54
C THR A 85 0.74 -8.53 10.28
N THR A 86 1.03 -9.31 11.32
CA THR A 86 1.89 -10.50 11.27
C THR A 86 1.04 -11.77 11.32
N GLU A 87 -0.28 -11.66 11.18
CA GLU A 87 -1.18 -12.79 11.13
C GLU A 87 -1.03 -13.50 9.80
N ALA A 88 -0.58 -14.74 9.84
CA ALA A 88 -0.37 -15.52 8.65
C ALA A 88 -1.69 -15.97 8.02
N LEU A 89 -1.72 -16.06 6.70
CA LEU A 89 -2.87 -16.50 5.91
C LEU A 89 -2.42 -17.59 4.93
N ASP A 90 -2.95 -18.79 5.15
CA ASP A 90 -2.84 -19.89 4.19
C ASP A 90 -3.94 -19.79 3.15
N LEU A 91 -3.58 -19.86 1.87
CA LEU A 91 -4.52 -19.87 0.76
C LEU A 91 -4.26 -21.09 -0.12
N ALA A 92 -5.24 -21.99 -0.22
CA ALA A 92 -5.23 -23.07 -1.21
C ALA A 92 -5.28 -22.49 -2.64
N PRO A 93 -4.94 -23.29 -3.67
CA PRO A 93 -5.06 -22.86 -5.06
C PRO A 93 -6.49 -22.40 -5.40
N ALA A 94 -6.62 -21.24 -6.05
CA ALA A 94 -7.91 -20.64 -6.41
C ALA A 94 -8.87 -20.41 -5.22
N GLU A 95 -8.35 -20.28 -4.00
CA GLU A 95 -9.13 -19.94 -2.82
C GLU A 95 -9.20 -18.42 -2.62
N THR A 96 -10.37 -17.95 -2.15
CA THR A 96 -10.55 -16.59 -1.63
C THR A 96 -10.77 -16.67 -0.13
N LYS A 97 -9.98 -15.93 0.67
CA LYS A 97 -10.24 -15.77 2.10
C LYS A 97 -10.43 -14.30 2.49
N PRO A 98 -11.36 -14.01 3.43
CA PRO A 98 -11.43 -12.70 4.03
C PRO A 98 -10.21 -12.47 4.91
N TYR A 99 -9.70 -11.25 4.89
CA TYR A 99 -8.54 -10.82 5.65
C TYR A 99 -8.79 -9.41 6.20
N ALA A 100 -8.54 -9.24 7.51
CA ALA A 100 -8.79 -7.99 8.21
C ALA A 100 -7.46 -7.35 8.61
N LEU A 101 -7.12 -6.24 7.95
CA LEU A 101 -5.98 -5.43 8.32
C LEU A 101 -6.39 -4.41 9.38
N LYS A 102 -5.66 -4.38 10.49
CA LYS A 102 -5.79 -3.33 11.49
C LYS A 102 -4.65 -2.34 11.32
N ALA A 103 -4.96 -1.07 11.50
CA ALA A 103 -3.95 -0.03 11.42
C ALA A 103 -4.26 1.11 12.37
N GLY A 104 -3.21 1.71 12.90
CA GLY A 104 -3.26 2.82 13.82
C GLY A 104 -2.70 4.08 13.16
N ILE A 105 -3.38 5.19 13.35
CA ILE A 105 -2.79 6.52 13.14
C ILE A 105 -2.21 6.97 14.47
N ASP A 106 -0.92 7.32 14.45
CA ASP A 106 -0.32 8.16 15.47
C ASP A 106 -0.47 9.65 15.06
N HIS A 107 -1.35 10.37 15.77
CA HIS A 107 -1.65 11.77 15.46
C HIS A 107 -0.51 12.72 15.84
N LEU A 108 0.44 12.30 16.69
CA LEU A 108 1.53 13.16 17.16
C LEU A 108 2.52 13.51 16.04
N GLY A 109 2.75 12.59 15.10
CA GLY A 109 3.61 12.82 13.93
C GLY A 109 2.87 13.37 12.70
N ALA A 110 1.56 13.12 12.59
CA ALA A 110 0.80 13.39 11.38
C ALA A 110 0.07 14.76 11.38
N GLY A 111 -0.02 15.40 12.55
CA GLY A 111 -0.42 16.80 12.71
C GLY A 111 -1.83 17.14 12.19
N LYS A 112 -2.03 18.42 11.84
CA LYS A 112 -3.32 18.96 11.35
C LYS A 112 -3.86 18.20 10.12
N MET A 113 -2.99 17.59 9.33
CA MET A 113 -3.38 16.90 8.09
C MET A 113 -4.27 15.69 8.35
N VAL A 114 -3.98 14.93 9.41
CA VAL A 114 -4.84 13.79 9.76
C VAL A 114 -6.13 14.24 10.46
N VAL A 115 -6.07 15.33 11.24
CA VAL A 115 -7.29 15.95 11.77
C VAL A 115 -8.19 16.42 10.63
N ASP A 116 -7.65 17.10 9.62
CA ASP A 116 -8.39 17.55 8.44
C ASP A 116 -8.92 16.34 7.63
N PHE A 117 -8.14 15.26 7.52
CA PHE A 117 -8.54 14.00 6.88
C PHE A 117 -9.73 13.33 7.60
N VAL A 118 -9.63 13.15 8.91
CA VAL A 118 -10.68 12.55 9.74
C VAL A 118 -11.91 13.45 9.79
N ALA A 119 -11.73 14.77 9.79
CA ALA A 119 -12.82 15.74 9.73
C ALA A 119 -13.46 15.88 8.34
N GLY A 120 -13.01 15.11 7.34
CA GLY A 120 -13.57 15.13 5.98
C GLY A 120 -13.31 16.42 5.21
N LYS A 121 -12.41 17.29 5.69
CA LYS A 121 -12.14 18.59 5.05
C LYS A 121 -11.11 18.41 3.94
N LYS A 122 -11.46 18.88 2.73
CA LYS A 122 -10.58 18.97 1.56
C LYS A 122 -9.95 17.64 1.10
N LEU A 123 -10.63 16.51 1.30
CA LEU A 123 -10.13 15.20 0.84
C LEU A 123 -10.02 15.11 -0.69
N LYS A 124 -10.90 15.81 -1.43
CA LYS A 124 -11.02 15.71 -2.91
C LYS A 124 -9.84 16.32 -3.67
N GLU A 125 -9.15 17.31 -3.09
CA GLU A 125 -8.06 18.06 -3.75
C GLU A 125 -6.68 17.41 -3.55
N LYS A 126 -6.60 16.37 -2.73
CA LYS A 126 -5.34 15.70 -2.38
C LYS A 126 -4.99 14.61 -3.37
N THR A 127 -3.70 14.33 -3.51
CA THR A 127 -3.20 13.15 -4.23
C THR A 127 -2.85 12.08 -3.21
N TYR A 128 -3.49 10.92 -3.31
CA TYR A 128 -3.24 9.78 -2.42
C TYR A 128 -2.37 8.73 -3.09
N GLU A 129 -1.54 8.08 -2.28
CA GLU A 129 -0.72 6.95 -2.69
C GLU A 129 -0.72 5.93 -1.56
N LEU A 130 -1.22 4.72 -1.82
CA LEU A 130 -1.16 3.61 -0.88
C LEU A 130 -0.10 2.62 -1.36
N LYS A 131 0.96 2.49 -0.57
CA LYS A 131 2.00 1.49 -0.79
C LYS A 131 1.74 0.32 0.14
N ALA A 132 1.66 -0.88 -0.40
CA ALA A 132 1.50 -2.10 0.37
C ALA A 132 2.58 -3.10 0.01
N THR A 133 2.97 -3.90 1.00
CA THR A 133 3.93 -4.98 0.85
C THR A 133 3.38 -6.19 1.60
N TYR A 134 3.26 -7.31 0.93
CA TYR A 134 2.95 -8.59 1.56
C TYR A 134 4.11 -9.55 1.40
N TYR A 135 4.26 -10.46 2.35
CA TYR A 135 5.42 -11.34 2.43
C TYR A 135 4.95 -12.77 2.30
N LEU A 136 5.39 -13.43 1.23
CA LEU A 136 5.12 -14.84 1.00
C LEU A 136 6.21 -15.68 1.66
N VAL A 137 5.81 -16.60 2.51
CA VAL A 137 6.70 -17.52 3.19
C VAL A 137 6.95 -18.71 2.27
N THR A 138 8.21 -18.98 2.00
CA THR A 138 8.66 -20.11 1.18
C THR A 138 9.67 -20.94 1.96
N SER A 139 10.03 -22.12 1.45
CA SER A 139 11.05 -22.98 2.06
C SER A 139 12.44 -22.34 2.15
N VAL A 140 12.69 -21.27 1.39
CA VAL A 140 13.95 -20.53 1.35
C VAL A 140 13.90 -19.19 2.09
N GLY A 141 12.76 -18.83 2.68
CA GLY A 141 12.56 -17.58 3.41
C GLY A 141 11.34 -16.77 2.92
N GLU A 142 11.26 -15.53 3.40
CA GLU A 142 10.18 -14.60 3.03
C GLU A 142 10.51 -13.82 1.76
N ILE A 143 9.53 -13.71 0.86
CA ILE A 143 9.61 -12.91 -0.36
C ILE A 143 8.67 -11.73 -0.22
N ALA A 144 9.23 -10.53 -0.23
CA ALA A 144 8.47 -9.28 -0.18
C ALA A 144 7.92 -8.92 -1.57
N ILE A 145 6.61 -8.79 -1.69
CA ILE A 145 5.93 -8.36 -2.91
C ILE A 145 5.25 -7.02 -2.62
N SER A 146 5.67 -5.98 -3.32
CA SER A 146 5.17 -4.61 -3.11
C SER A 146 4.31 -4.15 -4.27
N PHE A 147 3.22 -3.47 -3.96
CA PHE A 147 2.34 -2.85 -4.94
C PHE A 147 1.88 -1.46 -4.49
N THR A 148 1.45 -0.65 -5.45
CA THR A 148 0.90 0.69 -5.19
C THR A 148 -0.52 0.75 -5.73
N VAL A 149 -1.46 1.23 -4.90
CA VAL A 149 -2.84 1.44 -5.32
C VAL A 149 -2.99 2.86 -5.90
N PRO A 150 -3.56 3.02 -7.10
CA PRO A 150 -3.77 4.32 -7.72
C PRO A 150 -4.70 5.25 -6.92
N ASP A 151 -4.46 6.56 -7.02
CA ASP A 151 -5.24 7.62 -6.37
C ASP A 151 -6.76 7.50 -6.62
N GLU A 152 -7.17 7.19 -7.86
CA GLU A 152 -8.57 7.05 -8.23
C GLU A 152 -9.29 5.97 -7.42
N THR A 153 -8.63 4.85 -7.17
CA THR A 153 -9.18 3.74 -6.37
C THR A 153 -9.34 4.19 -4.92
N ILE A 154 -8.34 4.88 -4.37
CA ILE A 154 -8.36 5.37 -2.98
C ILE A 154 -9.48 6.41 -2.80
N LYS A 155 -9.63 7.35 -3.74
CA LYS A 155 -10.68 8.39 -3.69
C LYS A 155 -12.09 7.80 -3.70
N LYS A 156 -12.35 6.72 -4.43
CA LYS A 156 -13.65 6.03 -4.40
C LYS A 156 -14.02 5.53 -3.00
N PHE A 157 -13.03 5.14 -2.19
CA PHE A 157 -13.26 4.69 -0.81
C PHE A 157 -13.36 5.84 0.18
N LEU A 158 -12.51 6.85 0.04
CA LEU A 158 -12.41 7.95 1.01
C LEU A 158 -13.41 9.08 0.80
N CYS A 159 -13.83 9.32 -0.44
CA CYS A 159 -14.65 10.47 -0.82
C CYS A 159 -16.08 10.07 -1.20
N LYS A 160 -16.63 9.00 -0.63
CA LYS A 160 -18.04 8.60 -0.86
C LYS A 160 -18.93 9.85 -0.81
N ASP A 161 -19.55 10.16 -1.94
CA ASP A 161 -20.55 11.22 -2.07
C ASP A 161 -21.80 10.90 -1.25
#